data_AF-A0A950FS21-F1
#
_entry.id   AF-A0A950FS21-F1
#
_cell.length_a   1.000
_cell.length_b   1.000
_cell.length_c   1.000
_cell.angle_alpha   90.00
_cell.angle_beta   90.00
_cell.angle_gamma   90.00
#
_symmetry.space_group_name_H-M   'P 1'
#
loop_
_entity.id
_entity.type
_entity.pdbx_description
1 polymer ?
#
loop_
_entity_poly.entity_id
_entity_poly.type
_entity_poly.pdbx_seq_one_letter_code
_entity_poly.pdbx_strand_id
1 'polypeptide(L)'
;MKTPTADPAEKYLTLPYSRELVPEDDGTWYARIVELSGCMTVGDTPEEALANLDDAMASWIEAKLEAQEEIPEPLASSDFSGKFLVRIPKSLHREVKKAADRDGVSLNQLVTMALARLVGAPTSSR
;
A
#
# COMPACT_ATOMS: atom_id res chain seq x y z
N MET A 1 9.07 26.40 -33.07
CA MET A 1 9.17 26.37 -31.60
C MET A 1 8.21 25.31 -31.10
N LYS A 2 8.68 24.08 -30.86
CA LYS A 2 7.87 23.04 -30.19
C LYS A 2 8.10 23.22 -28.69
N THR A 3 7.06 23.60 -27.97
CA THR A 3 7.02 23.56 -26.51
C THR A 3 7.38 22.14 -26.07
N PRO A 4 8.28 21.93 -25.08
CA PRO A 4 8.51 20.59 -24.54
C PRO A 4 7.25 20.19 -23.78
N THR A 5 6.39 19.40 -24.42
CA THR A 5 5.33 18.65 -23.75
C THR A 5 6.04 17.72 -22.77
N ALA A 6 5.97 18.02 -21.48
CA ALA A 6 6.41 17.09 -20.45
C ALA A 6 5.72 15.75 -20.71
N ASP A 7 6.52 14.69 -20.86
CA ASP A 7 5.98 13.36 -21.10
C ASP A 7 5.06 13.01 -19.92
N PRO A 8 3.79 12.63 -20.15
CA PRO A 8 2.90 12.22 -19.06
C PRO A 8 3.53 11.14 -18.17
N ALA A 9 4.41 10.29 -18.72
CA ALA A 9 5.13 9.27 -17.95
C ALA A 9 6.15 9.87 -16.96
N GLU A 10 6.91 10.90 -17.37
CA GLU A 10 7.89 11.57 -16.51
C GLU A 10 7.24 12.18 -15.26
N LYS A 11 5.99 12.66 -15.37
CA LYS A 11 5.24 13.16 -14.23
C LYS A 11 5.10 12.08 -13.15
N TYR A 12 4.66 10.87 -13.52
CA TYR A 12 4.43 9.79 -12.55
C TYR A 12 5.74 9.21 -12.02
N LEU A 13 6.79 9.10 -12.85
CA LEU A 13 8.09 8.58 -12.42
C LEU A 13 8.77 9.40 -11.32
N THR A 14 8.44 10.70 -11.19
CA THR A 14 8.99 11.58 -10.16
C THR A 14 8.19 11.59 -8.85
N LEU A 15 7.02 10.94 -8.83
CA LEU A 15 6.18 10.90 -7.64
C LEU A 15 6.76 9.92 -6.59
N PRO A 16 6.56 10.20 -5.29
CA PRO A 16 7.14 9.41 -4.20
C PRO A 16 6.36 8.11 -3.95
N TYR A 17 6.40 7.18 -4.90
CA TYR A 17 5.78 5.85 -4.77
C TYR A 17 6.44 5.00 -3.67
N SER A 18 5.63 4.20 -2.99
CA SER A 18 6.10 3.33 -1.91
C SER A 18 6.74 2.07 -2.49
N ARG A 19 8.03 1.86 -2.21
CA ARG A 19 8.77 0.67 -2.61
C ARG A 19 8.85 -0.31 -1.44
N GLU A 20 8.46 -1.55 -1.68
CA GLU A 20 8.64 -2.65 -0.74
C GLU A 20 9.69 -3.61 -1.28
N LEU A 21 10.62 -4.00 -0.41
CA LEU A 21 11.74 -4.87 -0.73
C LEU A 21 11.83 -5.96 0.34
N VAL A 22 11.77 -7.23 -0.09
CA VAL A 22 11.68 -8.40 0.78
C VAL A 22 12.71 -9.44 0.34
N PRO A 23 13.57 -9.94 1.25
CA PRO A 23 14.44 -11.07 0.95
C PRO A 23 13.63 -12.37 0.88
N GLU A 24 13.93 -13.22 -0.09
CA GLU A 24 13.31 -14.53 -0.30
C GLU A 24 14.19 -15.68 0.22
N ASP A 25 13.58 -16.84 0.48
CA ASP A 25 14.26 -18.00 1.06
C ASP A 25 15.34 -18.61 0.15
N ASP A 26 15.27 -18.35 -1.16
CA ASP A 26 16.22 -18.82 -2.16
C ASP A 26 17.46 -17.92 -2.31
N GLY A 27 17.54 -16.85 -1.51
CA GLY A 27 18.63 -15.87 -1.53
C GLY A 27 18.43 -14.72 -2.52
N THR A 28 17.31 -14.69 -3.26
CA THR A 28 16.93 -13.56 -4.11
C THR A 28 16.15 -12.50 -3.33
N TRP A 29 15.86 -11.38 -3.98
CA TRP A 29 15.15 -10.25 -3.42
C TRP A 29 13.95 -9.91 -4.28
N TYR A 30 12.77 -9.91 -3.67
CA TYR A 30 11.54 -9.44 -4.28
C TYR A 30 11.37 -7.93 -4.04
N ALA A 31 11.03 -7.18 -5.09
CA ALA A 31 10.72 -5.77 -5.00
C ALA A 31 9.39 -5.44 -5.69
N ARG A 32 8.61 -4.51 -5.13
CA ARG A 32 7.36 -4.02 -5.76
C ARG A 32 7.08 -2.55 -5.45
N ILE A 33 6.27 -1.94 -6.30
CA ILE A 33 5.59 -0.67 -5.98
C ILE A 33 4.22 -0.99 -5.39
N VAL A 34 3.95 -0.52 -4.17
CA VAL A 34 2.73 -0.87 -3.41
C VAL A 34 1.47 -0.39 -4.14
N GLU A 35 1.51 0.80 -4.73
CA GLU A 35 0.36 1.42 -5.39
C GLU A 35 0.10 0.89 -6.81
N LEU A 36 1.15 0.41 -7.49
CA LEU A 36 1.07 -0.05 -8.87
C LEU A 36 0.90 -1.56 -8.91
N SER A 37 -0.34 -2.02 -8.77
CA SER A 37 -0.67 -3.45 -8.79
C SER A 37 -0.11 -4.14 -10.04
N GLY A 38 0.78 -5.11 -9.84
CA GLY A 38 1.45 -5.83 -10.92
C GLY A 38 2.87 -5.35 -11.25
N CYS A 39 3.31 -4.21 -10.71
CA CYS A 39 4.69 -3.72 -10.87
C CYS A 39 5.59 -4.35 -9.80
N MET A 40 6.29 -5.43 -10.17
CA MET A 40 7.15 -6.18 -9.28
C MET A 40 8.31 -6.85 -10.04
N THR A 41 9.41 -7.09 -9.33
CA THR A 41 10.63 -7.68 -9.87
C THR A 41 11.28 -8.60 -8.84
N VAL A 42 12.22 -9.41 -9.31
CA VAL A 42 13.14 -10.19 -8.49
C VAL A 42 14.56 -9.87 -8.95
N GLY A 43 15.52 -9.85 -8.03
CA GLY A 43 16.94 -9.72 -8.33
C GLY A 43 17.78 -10.58 -7.39
N ASP A 44 19.02 -10.89 -7.78
CA ASP A 44 19.92 -11.67 -6.95
C ASP A 44 20.47 -10.83 -5.78
N THR A 45 20.38 -9.50 -5.88
CA THR A 45 20.74 -8.56 -4.81
C THR A 45 19.66 -7.49 -4.58
N PRO A 46 19.65 -6.83 -3.40
CA PRO A 46 18.77 -5.70 -3.12
C PRO A 46 18.81 -4.61 -4.20
N GLU A 47 20.03 -4.26 -4.61
CA GLU A 47 20.29 -3.19 -5.57
C GLU A 47 19.80 -3.57 -6.97
N GLU A 48 20.00 -4.82 -7.36
CA GLU A 48 19.50 -5.33 -8.64
C GLU A 48 17.98 -5.35 -8.68
N ALA A 49 17.33 -5.85 -7.61
CA ALA A 49 15.88 -5.88 -7.53
C ALA A 49 15.27 -4.48 -7.63
N LEU A 50 15.88 -3.48 -6.97
CA LEU A 50 15.46 -2.08 -7.04
C LEU A 50 15.71 -1.45 -8.42
N ALA A 51 16.86 -1.70 -9.04
CA ALA A 51 17.15 -1.20 -10.39
C ALA A 51 16.15 -1.77 -11.40
N ASN A 52 15.90 -3.08 -11.35
CA ASN A 52 14.89 -3.75 -12.17
C ASN A 52 13.49 -3.17 -11.91
N LEU A 53 13.18 -2.82 -10.65
CA LEU A 53 11.88 -2.26 -10.28
C LEU A 53 11.65 -0.87 -10.91
N ASP A 54 12.69 -0.05 -11.03
CA ASP A 54 12.59 1.26 -11.68
C ASP A 54 12.28 1.13 -13.17
N ASP A 55 12.93 0.18 -13.86
CA ASP A 55 12.65 -0.14 -15.27
C ASP A 55 11.24 -0.73 -15.46
N ALA A 56 10.82 -1.61 -14.54
CA ALA A 56 9.48 -2.19 -14.53
C ALA A 56 8.41 -1.10 -14.30
N MET A 57 8.68 -0.13 -13.44
CA MET A 57 7.77 0.99 -13.16
C MET A 57 7.59 1.88 -14.40
N ALA A 58 8.67 2.21 -15.11
CA ALA A 58 8.59 2.96 -16.37
C ALA A 58 7.73 2.22 -17.40
N SER A 59 8.03 0.93 -17.62
CA SER A 59 7.28 0.09 -18.56
C SER A 59 5.79 -0.04 -18.19
N TRP A 60 5.49 -0.17 -16.89
CA TRP A 60 4.12 -0.29 -16.39
C TRP A 60 3.33 1.01 -16.61
N ILE A 61 3.94 2.17 -16.34
CA ILE A 61 3.32 3.48 -16.53
C ILE A 61 3.04 3.74 -18.01
N GLU A 62 4.01 3.47 -18.88
CA GLU A 62 3.85 3.61 -20.33
C GLU A 62 2.70 2.75 -20.85
N ALA A 63 2.65 1.47 -20.46
CA ALA A 63 1.58 0.56 -20.86
C ALA A 63 0.19 1.04 -20.43
N LYS A 64 0.07 1.63 -19.24
CA LYS A 64 -1.20 2.18 -18.73
C LYS A 64 -1.62 3.45 -19.45
N LEU A 65 -0.66 4.33 -19.77
CA LEU A 65 -0.92 5.52 -20.58
C LEU A 65 -1.39 5.17 -21.99
N GLU A 66 -0.76 4.17 -22.63
CA GLU A 66 -1.16 3.65 -23.94
C GLU A 66 -2.57 3.04 -23.91
N ALA A 67 -2.89 2.31 -22.84
CA ALA A 67 -4.21 1.74 -22.61
C ALA A 67 -5.27 2.78 -22.21
N GLN A 68 -4.89 4.04 -22.00
CA GLN A 68 -5.75 5.12 -21.47
C GLN A 68 -6.39 4.74 -20.13
N GLU A 69 -5.69 3.95 -19.32
CA GLU A 69 -6.12 3.53 -17.99
C GLU A 69 -5.61 4.52 -16.93
N GLU A 70 -6.35 4.60 -15.81
CA GLU A 70 -5.99 5.46 -14.70
C GLU A 70 -4.76 4.90 -13.97
N ILE A 71 -3.76 5.75 -13.74
CA ILE A 71 -2.57 5.42 -12.96
C ILE A 71 -2.81 5.85 -11.51
N PRO A 72 -2.72 4.93 -10.53
CA PRO A 72 -2.83 5.27 -9.13
C PRO A 72 -1.73 6.27 -8.72
N GLU A 73 -2.09 7.34 -8.03
CA GLU A 73 -1.11 8.24 -7.40
C GLU A 73 -0.52 7.59 -6.13
N PRO A 74 0.68 7.98 -5.67
CA PRO A 74 1.25 7.45 -4.44
C PRO A 74 0.33 7.66 -3.23
N LEU A 75 0.38 6.74 -2.28
CA LEU A 75 -0.34 6.91 -1.02
C LEU A 75 0.31 8.04 -0.21
N ALA A 76 -0.18 9.27 -0.36
CA ALA A 76 0.27 10.36 0.49
C ALA A 76 -0.13 10.04 1.93
N SER A 77 0.84 10.10 2.85
CA SER A 77 0.58 9.90 4.29
C SER A 77 -0.48 10.86 4.85
N SER A 78 -0.79 11.93 4.13
CA SER A 78 -1.82 12.92 4.45
C SER A 78 -3.27 12.48 4.15
N ASP A 79 -3.48 11.41 3.38
CA ASP A 79 -4.82 11.04 2.89
C ASP A 79 -5.60 10.16 3.88
N PHE A 80 -4.91 9.64 4.90
CA PHE A 80 -5.52 8.81 5.92
C PHE A 80 -6.01 9.65 7.10
N SER A 81 -7.29 10.03 7.07
CA SER A 81 -7.92 10.79 8.15
C SER A 81 -8.06 10.02 9.48
N GLY A 82 -7.79 8.71 9.50
CA GLY A 82 -8.06 7.81 10.63
C GLY A 82 -9.55 7.61 10.92
N LYS A 83 -10.45 8.23 10.14
CA LYS A 83 -11.90 8.14 10.28
C LYS A 83 -12.46 7.27 9.18
N PHE A 84 -13.16 6.22 9.55
CA PHE A 84 -13.88 5.37 8.61
C PHE A 84 -15.20 4.93 9.24
N LEU A 85 -16.28 5.00 8.46
CA LEU A 85 -17.62 4.63 8.91
C LEU A 85 -17.87 3.17 8.52
N VAL A 86 -18.08 2.29 9.50
CA VAL A 86 -18.38 0.88 9.24
C VAL A 86 -19.82 0.57 9.60
N ARG A 87 -20.48 -0.18 8.72
CA ARG A 87 -21.80 -0.77 9.00
C ARG A 87 -21.62 -2.18 9.53
N ILE A 88 -22.12 -2.44 10.74
CA ILE A 88 -22.07 -3.75 11.37
C ILE A 88 -23.46 -4.24 11.78
N PRO A 89 -23.71 -5.56 11.87
CA PRO A 89 -24.95 -6.10 12.41
C PRO A 89 -25.23 -5.59 13.83
N LYS A 90 -26.51 -5.41 14.17
CA LYS A 90 -26.93 -4.95 15.50
C LYS A 90 -26.48 -5.88 16.63
N SER A 91 -26.39 -7.18 16.35
CA SER A 91 -25.86 -8.18 17.28
C SER A 91 -24.39 -7.92 17.60
N LEU A 92 -23.56 -7.70 16.58
CA LEU A 92 -22.14 -7.41 16.76
C LEU A 92 -21.94 -6.09 17.51
N HIS A 93 -22.66 -5.03 17.13
CA HIS A 93 -22.59 -3.74 17.84
C HIS A 93 -22.88 -3.89 19.34
N ARG A 94 -23.89 -4.69 19.71
CA ARG A 94 -24.24 -4.96 21.11
C ARG A 94 -23.09 -5.63 21.87
N GLU A 95 -22.46 -6.63 21.27
CA GLU A 95 -21.38 -7.37 21.94
C GLU A 95 -20.13 -6.53 22.09
N VAL A 96 -19.76 -5.74 21.07
CA VAL A 96 -18.63 -4.79 21.17
C VAL A 96 -18.91 -3.72 22.23
N LYS A 97 -20.14 -3.20 22.31
CA LYS A 97 -20.50 -2.20 23.33
C LYS A 97 -20.43 -2.77 24.75
N LYS A 98 -20.94 -3.98 24.99
CA LYS A 98 -20.82 -4.66 26.29
C LYS A 98 -19.38 -4.90 26.70
N ALA A 99 -18.52 -5.30 25.75
CA ALA A 99 -17.10 -5.50 26.01
C ALA A 99 -16.42 -4.17 26.39
N ALA A 100 -16.73 -3.08 25.69
CA ALA A 100 -16.17 -1.76 25.99
C ALA A 100 -16.59 -1.28 27.39
N ASP A 101 -17.87 -1.49 27.75
CA ASP A 101 -18.40 -1.12 29.06
C ASP A 101 -17.76 -1.97 30.19
N ARG A 102 -17.51 -3.27 29.95
CA ARG A 102 -16.82 -4.15 30.91
C ARG A 102 -15.39 -3.68 31.20
N ASP A 103 -14.70 -3.23 30.17
CA ASP A 103 -13.30 -2.81 30.26
C ASP A 103 -13.16 -1.32 30.62
N GLY A 104 -14.27 -0.60 30.77
CA GLY A 104 -14.29 0.82 31.15
C GLY A 104 -13.74 1.76 30.07
N VAL A 105 -13.80 1.35 28.79
CA VAL A 105 -13.26 2.11 27.65
C VAL A 105 -14.36 2.56 26.70
N SER A 106 -14.07 3.55 25.85
CA SER A 106 -14.99 3.92 24.78
C SER A 106 -15.10 2.82 23.71
N LEU A 107 -16.22 2.76 23.01
CA LEU A 107 -16.42 1.82 21.89
C LEU A 107 -15.30 1.99 20.85
N ASN A 108 -14.97 3.24 20.50
CA ASN A 108 -13.92 3.55 19.54
C ASN A 108 -12.56 3.05 20.02
N GLN A 109 -12.22 3.23 21.30
CA GLN A 109 -10.96 2.75 21.86
C GLN A 109 -10.87 1.22 21.80
N LEU A 110 -11.94 0.50 22.14
CA LEU A 110 -11.96 -0.96 22.02
C LEU A 110 -11.77 -1.40 20.56
N VAL A 111 -12.45 -0.75 19.61
CA VAL A 111 -12.30 -1.04 18.18
C VAL A 111 -10.87 -0.76 17.71
N THR A 112 -10.29 0.38 18.10
CA THR A 112 -8.90 0.72 17.77
C THR A 112 -7.93 -0.33 18.32
N MET A 113 -8.10 -0.77 19.57
CA MET A 113 -7.27 -1.83 20.16
C MET A 113 -7.42 -3.16 19.43
N ALA A 114 -8.64 -3.54 19.05
CA ALA A 114 -8.90 -4.75 18.28
C ALA A 114 -8.23 -4.70 16.90
N LEU A 115 -8.30 -3.56 16.21
CA LEU A 115 -7.63 -3.34 14.93
C LEU A 115 -6.11 -3.37 15.07
N ALA A 116 -5.56 -2.69 16.07
CA ALA A 116 -4.12 -2.70 16.36
C ALA A 116 -3.63 -4.12 16.68
N ARG A 117 -4.43 -4.93 17.39
CA ARG A 117 -4.09 -6.33 17.66
C ARG A 117 -4.13 -7.19 16.41
N LEU A 118 -5.08 -6.95 15.51
CA LEU A 118 -5.24 -7.73 14.29
C LEU A 118 -4.18 -7.39 13.24
N VAL A 119 -3.93 -6.09 13.05
CA VAL A 119 -3.02 -5.57 12.00
C VAL A 119 -1.58 -5.45 12.51
N GLY A 120 -1.40 -5.08 13.77
CA GLY A 120 -0.08 -4.87 14.39
C GLY A 120 0.51 -6.12 15.06
N ALA A 121 -0.13 -7.28 14.96
CA ALA A 121 0.55 -8.52 15.27
C ALA A 121 1.72 -8.68 14.28
N PRO A 122 2.96 -8.94 14.73
CA PRO A 122 4.01 -9.29 13.80
C PRO A 122 3.50 -10.48 13.00
N THR A 123 3.46 -10.34 11.67
CA THR A 123 3.35 -11.46 10.75
C THR A 123 4.54 -12.36 11.07
N SER A 124 4.33 -13.29 12.00
CA SER A 124 5.20 -14.43 12.14
C SER A 124 5.03 -15.18 10.84
N SER A 125 5.97 -14.94 9.92
CA SER A 125 6.21 -15.82 8.79
C SER A 125 6.21 -17.25 9.34
N ARG A 126 5.38 -18.09 8.74
CA ARG A 126 5.32 -19.53 9.00
C ARG A 126 5.86 -20.24 7.78
#